data_AF-A0A968YV47-F1
#
_entry.id   AF-A0A968YV47-F1
#
_cell.length_a   1.000
_cell.length_b   1.000
_cell.length_c   1.000
_cell.angle_alpha   90.00
_cell.angle_beta   90.00
_cell.angle_gamma   90.00
#
_symmetry.space_group_name_H-M   'P 1'
#
loop_
_entity.id
_entity.type
_entity.pdbx_description
1 polymer ?
#
loop_
_entity_poly.entity_id
_entity_poly.type
_entity_poly.pdbx_seq_one_letter_code
_entity_poly.pdbx_strand_id
1 'polypeptide(L)'
;MSEQDQDGYLLTYEASPPIDRPKRILHVNGVASDVSTQLRDIEALVWMTVEQPVDVLGIHNSTQGVRADLTESLLGKAELYRFWPEHVTSSSQQRLNTYADLLKTLCEQTLPADADILNFVQSRAISISSLSLNMDLIRRLANLPNMSWEDLEAKLYGSYPAGAPRPTLRLAYEIVNAIRAGAEVFVVAHSQGLIIAALALHIVQQFFGNYPKWSQPLRLIGYGPAIMFEDLPPTVRSQTILIQHRQDVVAESFSNLRNINLWSNLQNQTRNLIERADGLLQIIGTDSHHSASLYLGLTGDPVGDRSAALIQQLLLGDWDHNRLIQSLRSTRIILETVDPD
;
A
#
# COMPACT_ATOMS: atom_id res chain seq x y z
N MET A 1 -7.03 -23.76 0.86
CA MET A 1 -6.34 -22.62 1.47
C MET A 1 -7.28 -21.43 1.37
N SER A 2 -7.55 -20.71 2.46
CA SER A 2 -8.43 -19.54 2.42
C SER A 2 -7.69 -18.34 1.82
N GLU A 3 -8.39 -17.31 1.33
CA GLU A 3 -7.75 -16.07 0.84
C GLU A 3 -6.94 -15.38 1.94
N GLN A 4 -7.37 -15.48 3.20
CA GLN A 4 -6.64 -14.95 4.35
C GLN A 4 -5.26 -15.61 4.53
N ASP A 5 -5.14 -16.90 4.21
CA ASP A 5 -3.86 -17.60 4.32
C ASP A 5 -2.85 -17.11 3.27
N GLN A 6 -3.34 -16.44 2.21
CA GLN A 6 -2.55 -15.90 1.11
C GLN A 6 -2.16 -14.43 1.31
N ASP A 7 -2.59 -13.78 2.40
CA ASP A 7 -2.21 -12.40 2.70
C ASP A 7 -0.67 -12.26 2.77
N GLY A 8 -0.11 -11.33 2.00
CA GLY A 8 1.33 -11.15 1.79
C GLY A 8 2.01 -12.14 0.84
N TYR A 9 1.28 -12.99 0.11
CA TYR A 9 1.83 -13.84 -0.94
C TYR A 9 2.16 -13.02 -2.19
N LEU A 10 3.08 -13.51 -3.01
CA LEU A 10 3.28 -12.99 -4.35
C LEU A 10 2.24 -13.56 -5.30
N LEU A 11 1.64 -12.66 -6.06
CA LEU A 11 0.81 -12.97 -7.21
C LEU A 11 1.64 -12.72 -8.47
N THR A 12 1.58 -13.65 -9.42
CA THR A 12 2.28 -13.55 -10.69
C THR A 12 1.34 -13.97 -11.82
N TYR A 13 1.45 -13.31 -12.97
CA TYR A 13 0.73 -13.71 -14.16
C TYR A 13 1.53 -14.82 -14.87
N GLU A 14 0.96 -16.03 -14.92
CA GLU A 14 1.68 -17.24 -15.36
C GLU A 14 2.29 -17.13 -16.76
N ALA A 15 1.67 -16.38 -17.67
CA ALA A 15 2.17 -16.18 -19.03
C ALA A 15 3.38 -15.23 -19.11
N SER A 16 3.70 -14.52 -18.03
CA SER A 16 4.88 -13.65 -17.94
C SER A 16 5.55 -13.79 -16.56
N PRO A 17 6.21 -14.92 -16.28
CA PRO A 17 6.88 -15.13 -15.02
C PRO A 17 8.06 -14.14 -14.83
N PRO A 18 8.39 -13.80 -13.57
CA PRO A 18 9.57 -13.00 -13.27
C PRO A 18 10.86 -13.76 -13.65
N ILE A 19 11.79 -13.07 -14.32
CA ILE A 19 13.08 -13.67 -14.76
C ILE A 19 14.28 -12.79 -14.39
N ASP A 20 14.12 -11.95 -13.36
CA ASP A 20 15.12 -11.01 -12.85
C ASP A 20 15.53 -9.95 -13.89
N ARG A 21 14.52 -9.32 -14.48
CA ARG A 21 14.70 -8.22 -15.43
C ARG A 21 15.24 -6.96 -14.72
N PRO A 22 15.94 -6.05 -15.45
CA PRO A 22 16.49 -4.82 -14.88
C PRO A 22 15.44 -3.84 -14.32
N LYS A 23 14.16 -3.99 -14.69
CA LYS A 23 13.04 -3.23 -14.14
C LYS A 23 12.03 -4.19 -13.52
N ARG A 24 11.52 -3.82 -12.35
CA ARG A 24 10.51 -4.59 -11.62
C ARG A 24 9.37 -3.70 -11.14
N ILE A 25 8.14 -4.11 -11.43
CA ILE A 25 6.90 -3.56 -10.90
C ILE A 25 6.47 -4.41 -9.70
N LEU A 26 6.23 -3.74 -8.58
CA LEU A 26 5.62 -4.29 -7.37
C LEU A 26 4.26 -3.63 -7.20
N HIS A 27 3.20 -4.41 -7.37
CA HIS A 27 1.83 -3.91 -7.38
C HIS A 27 1.08 -4.24 -6.08
N VAL A 28 0.30 -3.29 -5.56
CA VAL A 28 -0.58 -3.49 -4.39
C VAL A 28 -1.95 -2.88 -4.64
N ASN A 29 -2.99 -3.68 -4.43
CA ASN A 29 -4.37 -3.30 -4.69
C ASN A 29 -5.01 -2.52 -3.54
N GLY A 30 -6.20 -1.97 -3.82
CA GLY A 30 -7.04 -1.31 -2.81
C GLY A 30 -7.89 -2.31 -2.02
N VAL A 31 -8.72 -1.77 -1.12
CA VAL A 31 -9.69 -2.55 -0.33
C VAL A 31 -10.56 -3.43 -1.23
N ALA A 32 -11.07 -4.54 -0.69
CA ALA A 32 -12.08 -5.38 -1.35
C ALA A 32 -11.65 -6.01 -2.69
N SER A 33 -10.35 -6.06 -3.00
CA SER A 33 -9.85 -6.69 -4.23
C SER A 33 -9.56 -8.17 -3.96
N ASP A 34 -10.43 -9.07 -4.41
CA ASP A 34 -10.18 -10.52 -4.33
C ASP A 34 -8.96 -10.95 -5.19
N VAL A 35 -8.51 -12.19 -5.03
CA VAL A 35 -7.33 -12.71 -5.76
C VAL A 35 -7.51 -12.55 -7.28
N SER A 36 -8.72 -12.78 -7.79
CA SER A 36 -9.01 -12.70 -9.23
C SER A 36 -8.89 -11.27 -9.76
N THR A 37 -9.33 -10.29 -8.98
CA THR A 37 -9.26 -8.86 -9.27
C THR A 37 -7.80 -8.41 -9.29
N GLN A 38 -7.02 -8.84 -8.30
CA GLN A 38 -5.60 -8.52 -8.22
C GLN A 38 -4.81 -9.13 -9.40
N LEU A 39 -5.09 -10.40 -9.75
CA LEU A 39 -4.47 -11.05 -10.91
C LEU A 39 -4.81 -10.35 -12.23
N ARG A 40 -6.06 -9.92 -12.42
CA ARG A 40 -6.48 -9.14 -13.60
C ARG A 40 -5.72 -7.81 -13.68
N ASP A 41 -5.54 -7.13 -12.55
CA ASP A 41 -4.84 -5.85 -12.52
C ASP A 41 -3.33 -6.02 -12.80
N ILE A 42 -2.72 -7.11 -12.31
CA ILE A 42 -1.35 -7.53 -12.65
C ILE A 42 -1.22 -7.82 -14.15
N GLU A 43 -2.17 -8.57 -14.71
CA GLU A 43 -2.22 -8.86 -16.16
C GLU A 43 -2.27 -7.55 -16.96
N ALA A 44 -3.08 -6.56 -16.55
CA ALA A 44 -3.14 -5.26 -17.20
C ALA A 44 -1.77 -4.55 -17.21
N LEU A 45 -1.04 -4.58 -16.08
CA LEU A 45 0.31 -4.00 -15.98
C LEU A 45 1.33 -4.75 -16.85
N VAL A 46 1.22 -6.07 -16.97
CA VAL A 46 2.02 -6.87 -17.91
C VAL A 46 1.76 -6.43 -19.34
N TRP A 47 0.49 -6.28 -19.74
CA TRP A 47 0.11 -5.83 -21.08
C TRP A 47 0.59 -4.40 -21.38
N MET A 48 0.53 -3.49 -20.41
CA MET A 48 1.07 -2.13 -20.57
C MET A 48 2.58 -2.13 -20.86
N THR A 49 3.30 -3.17 -20.44
CA THR A 49 4.76 -3.26 -20.61
C THR A 49 5.19 -4.25 -21.69
N VAL A 50 4.27 -4.75 -22.52
CA VAL A 50 4.57 -5.79 -23.53
C VAL A 50 5.67 -5.38 -24.53
N GLU A 51 5.75 -4.09 -24.88
CA GLU A 51 6.77 -3.57 -25.81
C GLU A 51 8.18 -3.51 -25.19
N GLN A 52 8.25 -3.35 -23.87
CA GLN A 52 9.50 -3.35 -23.09
C GLN A 52 9.26 -4.15 -21.81
N PRO A 53 9.27 -5.50 -21.88
CA PRO A 53 8.85 -6.34 -20.78
C PRO A 53 9.62 -6.08 -19.50
N VAL A 54 8.90 -6.03 -18.38
CA VAL A 54 9.45 -5.88 -17.02
C VAL A 54 8.94 -7.02 -16.14
N ASP A 55 9.62 -7.29 -15.03
CA ASP A 55 9.08 -8.22 -14.05
C ASP A 55 7.91 -7.57 -13.32
N VAL A 56 6.74 -8.22 -13.28
CA VAL A 56 5.57 -7.71 -12.56
C VAL A 56 5.18 -8.70 -11.47
N LEU A 57 5.16 -8.23 -10.22
CA LEU A 57 4.75 -9.00 -9.05
C LEU A 57 3.64 -8.24 -8.33
N GLY A 58 2.53 -8.91 -8.03
CA GLY A 58 1.53 -8.39 -7.10
C GLY A 58 1.82 -8.85 -5.67
N ILE A 59 1.54 -7.99 -4.69
CA ILE A 59 1.56 -8.35 -3.28
C ILE A 59 0.12 -8.53 -2.83
N HIS A 60 -0.27 -9.76 -2.52
CA HIS A 60 -1.64 -10.04 -2.09
C HIS A 60 -1.94 -9.32 -0.77
N ASN A 61 -3.02 -8.52 -0.75
CA ASN A 61 -3.38 -7.70 0.41
C ASN A 61 -4.87 -7.74 0.78
N SER A 62 -5.60 -8.77 0.34
CA SER A 62 -7.00 -8.92 0.72
C SER A 62 -7.11 -9.64 2.07
N THR A 63 -7.68 -8.95 3.06
CA THR A 63 -8.03 -9.55 4.35
C THR A 63 -9.51 -9.90 4.38
N GLN A 64 -10.02 -10.46 5.49
CA GLN A 64 -11.34 -11.09 5.69
C GLN A 64 -12.57 -10.16 5.40
N GLY A 65 -12.68 -9.61 4.19
CA GLY A 65 -13.71 -8.69 3.76
C GLY A 65 -13.42 -7.22 4.06
N VAL A 66 -14.21 -6.35 3.43
CA VAL A 66 -14.00 -4.89 3.35
C VAL A 66 -13.91 -4.18 4.69
N ARG A 67 -14.59 -4.69 5.73
CA ARG A 67 -14.53 -4.08 7.07
C ARG A 67 -13.14 -4.23 7.70
N ALA A 68 -12.47 -5.35 7.47
CA ALA A 68 -11.11 -5.56 7.92
C ALA A 68 -10.16 -4.64 7.14
N ASP A 69 -10.25 -4.62 5.81
CA ASP A 69 -9.45 -3.75 4.94
C ASP A 69 -9.59 -2.25 5.28
N LEU A 70 -10.80 -1.76 5.54
CA LEU A 70 -11.04 -0.37 5.97
C LEU A 70 -10.44 -0.08 7.34
N THR A 71 -10.54 -1.04 8.27
CA THR A 71 -9.95 -0.90 9.61
C THR A 71 -8.43 -0.85 9.52
N GLU A 72 -7.81 -1.73 8.74
CA GLU A 72 -6.37 -1.72 8.47
C GLU A 72 -5.94 -0.42 7.79
N SER A 73 -6.72 0.09 6.85
CA SER A 73 -6.45 1.37 6.18
C SER A 73 -6.42 2.53 7.19
N LEU A 74 -7.38 2.59 8.11
CA LEU A 74 -7.44 3.64 9.15
C LEU A 74 -6.27 3.54 10.13
N LEU A 75 -5.94 2.32 10.57
CA LEU A 75 -4.83 2.07 11.48
C LEU A 75 -3.49 2.39 10.80
N GLY A 76 -3.33 2.01 9.53
CA GLY A 76 -2.15 2.34 8.74
C GLY A 76 -1.99 3.84 8.53
N LYS A 77 -3.08 4.58 8.25
CA LYS A 77 -3.06 6.04 8.17
C LYS A 77 -2.66 6.69 9.49
N ALA A 78 -3.18 6.21 10.61
CA ALA A 78 -2.82 6.71 11.92
C ALA A 78 -1.33 6.47 12.23
N GLU A 79 -0.77 5.34 11.80
CA GLU A 79 0.66 5.07 11.96
C GLU A 79 1.52 5.94 11.04
N LEU A 80 1.13 6.14 9.77
CA LEU A 80 1.82 7.07 8.86
C LEU A 80 1.89 8.49 9.42
N TYR A 81 0.80 8.95 10.03
CA TYR A 81 0.75 10.24 10.69
C TYR A 81 1.80 10.39 11.80
N ARG A 82 2.08 9.32 12.54
CA ARG A 82 3.11 9.29 13.60
C ARG A 82 4.54 9.28 13.07
N PHE A 83 4.72 9.05 11.77
CA PHE A 83 6.02 9.17 11.10
C PHE A 83 6.25 10.55 10.50
N TRP A 84 5.30 11.47 10.63
CA TRP A 84 5.53 12.87 10.27
C TRP A 84 6.55 13.48 11.24
N PRO A 85 7.55 14.26 10.77
CA PRO A 85 8.64 14.76 11.61
C PRO A 85 8.21 15.43 12.93
N GLU A 86 7.11 16.16 12.91
CA GLU A 86 6.52 16.87 14.04
C GLU A 86 5.75 15.98 15.03
N HIS A 87 5.49 14.72 14.67
CA HIS A 87 4.69 13.76 15.44
C HIS A 87 5.46 12.48 15.80
N VAL A 88 6.71 12.34 15.34
CA VAL A 88 7.57 11.22 15.74
C VAL A 88 7.77 11.25 17.25
N THR A 89 7.48 10.11 17.87
CA THR A 89 7.73 9.85 19.29
C THR A 89 8.78 8.77 19.44
N SER A 90 9.38 8.63 20.63
CA SER A 90 10.29 7.52 20.91
C SER A 90 9.63 6.15 20.69
N SER A 91 8.32 6.04 20.95
CA SER A 91 7.56 4.80 20.76
C SER A 91 7.39 4.45 19.28
N SER A 92 6.96 5.42 18.44
CA SER A 92 6.82 5.17 16.99
C SER A 92 8.16 4.88 16.33
N GLN A 93 9.23 5.55 16.75
CA GLN A 93 10.58 5.25 16.28
C GLN A 93 11.05 3.85 16.71
N GLN A 94 10.76 3.43 17.95
CA GLN A 94 11.10 2.09 18.42
C GLN A 94 10.37 1.02 17.59
N ARG A 95 9.08 1.21 17.29
CA ARG A 95 8.33 0.29 16.42
C ARG A 95 8.95 0.20 15.02
N LEU A 96 9.29 1.33 14.43
CA LEU A 96 9.93 1.37 13.11
C LEU A 96 11.28 0.64 13.10
N ASN A 97 12.08 0.77 14.17
CA ASN A 97 13.32 0.01 14.35
C ASN A 97 13.04 -1.49 14.41
N THR A 98 12.04 -1.93 15.19
CA THR A 98 11.64 -3.34 15.25
C THR A 98 11.26 -3.87 13.87
N TYR A 99 10.51 -3.12 13.06
CA TYR A 99 10.19 -3.56 11.70
C TYR A 99 11.41 -3.67 10.80
N ALA A 100 12.36 -2.75 10.90
CA ALA A 100 13.60 -2.81 10.14
C ALA A 100 14.46 -4.03 10.54
N ASP A 101 14.49 -4.39 11.83
CA ASP A 101 15.19 -5.59 12.32
C ASP A 101 14.51 -6.88 11.83
N LEU A 102 13.16 -6.91 11.80
CA LEU A 102 12.41 -7.99 11.19
C LEU A 102 12.70 -8.12 9.69
N LEU A 103 12.66 -7.01 8.96
CA LEU A 103 12.98 -6.97 7.54
C LEU A 103 14.40 -7.46 7.28
N LYS A 104 15.37 -7.08 8.11
CA LYS A 104 16.74 -7.57 8.03
C LYS A 104 16.81 -9.08 8.15
N THR A 105 16.09 -9.65 9.11
CA THR A 105 16.00 -11.11 9.30
C THR A 105 15.40 -11.80 8.08
N LEU A 106 14.33 -11.24 7.49
CA LEU A 106 13.73 -11.76 6.27
C LEU A 106 14.73 -11.72 5.10
N CYS A 107 15.46 -10.62 4.96
CA CYS A 107 16.43 -10.38 3.88
C CYS A 107 17.74 -11.19 3.98
N GLU A 108 17.93 -12.00 5.03
CA GLU A 108 19.03 -12.98 5.14
C GLU A 108 18.76 -14.27 4.37
N GLN A 109 17.55 -14.44 3.83
CA GLN A 109 17.10 -15.64 3.14
C GLN A 109 16.23 -15.31 1.93
N THR A 110 16.12 -16.25 1.01
CA THR A 110 15.16 -16.19 -0.10
C THR A 110 13.81 -16.70 0.37
N LEU A 111 12.79 -15.85 0.33
CA LEU A 111 11.42 -16.22 0.68
C LEU A 111 10.71 -16.80 -0.56
N PRO A 112 10.04 -17.95 -0.46
CA PRO A 112 9.19 -18.43 -1.54
C PRO A 112 8.01 -17.47 -1.79
N ALA A 113 7.37 -17.59 -2.94
CA ALA A 113 6.23 -16.74 -3.33
C ALA A 113 5.06 -16.84 -2.34
N ASP A 114 4.83 -18.02 -1.79
CA ASP A 114 3.78 -18.37 -0.81
C ASP A 114 4.28 -18.34 0.65
N ALA A 115 5.37 -17.63 0.92
CA ALA A 115 5.91 -17.53 2.28
C ALA A 115 4.91 -16.84 3.23
N ASP A 116 4.47 -17.54 4.28
CA ASP A 116 3.81 -16.89 5.40
C ASP A 116 4.84 -16.13 6.24
N ILE A 117 4.96 -14.83 5.97
CA ILE A 117 5.90 -13.93 6.63
C ILE A 117 5.71 -13.93 8.16
N LEU A 118 4.47 -14.12 8.66
CA LEU A 118 4.26 -14.16 10.10
C LEU A 118 4.91 -15.39 10.72
N ASN A 119 4.80 -16.57 10.09
CA ASN A 119 5.45 -17.78 10.59
C ASN A 119 6.98 -17.62 10.57
N PHE A 120 7.53 -17.01 9.53
CA PHE A 120 8.96 -16.73 9.44
C PHE A 120 9.44 -15.79 10.56
N VAL A 121 8.68 -14.74 10.85
CA VAL A 121 8.98 -13.79 11.93
C VAL A 121 8.80 -14.41 13.32
N GLN A 122 7.72 -15.14 13.55
CA GLN A 122 7.41 -15.78 14.85
C GLN A 122 8.41 -16.87 15.21
N SER A 123 8.95 -17.61 14.24
CA SER A 123 9.95 -18.66 14.49
C SER A 123 11.29 -18.14 15.03
N ARG A 124 11.56 -16.83 14.90
CA ARG A 124 12.86 -16.20 15.27
C ARG A 124 12.76 -15.09 16.32
N ALA A 125 11.56 -14.68 16.74
CA ALA A 125 11.37 -13.62 17.74
C ALA A 125 10.60 -14.09 18.99
N ILE A 126 11.24 -13.90 20.16
CA ILE A 126 10.72 -13.77 21.55
C ILE A 126 9.20 -13.94 21.70
N SER A 127 8.70 -15.04 22.29
CA SER A 127 7.29 -15.28 22.71
C SER A 127 6.26 -14.25 22.20
N ILE A 128 6.06 -14.19 20.88
CA ILE A 128 5.03 -13.35 20.28
C ILE A 128 3.76 -14.18 20.28
N SER A 129 2.84 -13.83 21.18
CA SER A 129 1.54 -14.50 21.29
C SER A 129 0.79 -14.46 19.96
N SER A 130 0.19 -15.60 19.60
CA SER A 130 -0.50 -15.87 18.34
C SER A 130 -1.40 -14.73 17.85
N LEU A 131 -1.18 -14.33 16.60
CA LEU A 131 -1.93 -13.29 15.87
C LEU A 131 -3.28 -13.82 15.36
N SER A 132 -4.35 -13.14 15.73
CA SER A 132 -5.60 -13.12 14.97
C SER A 132 -6.23 -11.75 15.16
N LEU A 133 -6.55 -11.04 14.08
CA LEU A 133 -7.39 -9.84 14.12
C LEU A 133 -8.69 -10.21 14.85
N ASN A 134 -8.83 -9.75 16.09
CA ASN A 134 -10.02 -10.06 16.88
C ASN A 134 -11.16 -9.13 16.45
N MET A 135 -11.87 -9.55 15.40
CA MET A 135 -13.02 -8.82 14.85
C MET A 135 -14.14 -8.63 15.88
N ASP A 136 -14.26 -9.51 16.88
CA ASP A 136 -15.19 -9.32 18.00
C ASP A 136 -14.76 -8.18 18.94
N LEU A 137 -13.46 -7.94 19.06
CA LEU A 137 -12.91 -6.82 19.80
C LEU A 137 -13.10 -5.51 19.03
N ILE A 138 -12.97 -5.54 17.70
CA ILE A 138 -13.32 -4.42 16.81
C ILE A 138 -14.80 -4.05 16.93
N ARG A 139 -15.71 -5.04 16.96
CA ARG A 139 -17.13 -4.80 17.23
C ARG A 139 -17.40 -4.20 18.61
N ARG A 140 -16.56 -4.52 19.60
CA ARG A 140 -16.66 -4.00 20.98
C ARG A 140 -15.98 -2.64 21.17
N LEU A 141 -15.13 -2.18 20.24
CA LEU A 141 -14.50 -0.86 20.30
C LEU A 141 -15.50 0.29 20.34
N ALA A 142 -16.63 0.13 19.65
CA ALA A 142 -17.75 1.08 19.69
C ALA A 142 -18.27 1.35 21.12
N ASN A 143 -17.97 0.46 22.07
CA ASN A 143 -18.48 0.45 23.44
C ASN A 143 -17.38 0.55 24.52
N LEU A 144 -16.12 0.86 24.17
CA LEU A 144 -15.00 0.89 25.12
C LEU A 144 -14.53 2.34 25.37
N PRO A 145 -15.15 3.07 26.32
CA PRO A 145 -14.85 4.48 26.55
C PRO A 145 -13.46 4.78 27.12
N ASN A 146 -12.65 3.77 27.49
CA ASN A 146 -11.39 3.96 28.23
C ASN A 146 -10.19 3.17 27.68
N MET A 147 -10.22 2.71 26.43
CA MET A 147 -9.06 2.04 25.84
C MET A 147 -8.06 3.09 25.35
N SER A 148 -6.76 2.97 25.67
CA SER A 148 -5.73 3.80 25.02
C SER A 148 -5.46 3.29 23.60
N TRP A 149 -4.80 4.09 22.75
CA TRP A 149 -4.44 3.63 21.42
C TRP A 149 -3.48 2.43 21.48
N GLU A 150 -2.56 2.44 22.44
CA GLU A 150 -1.60 1.37 22.70
C GLU A 150 -2.33 0.08 23.11
N ASP A 151 -3.40 0.18 23.90
CA ASP A 151 -4.25 -0.96 24.26
C ASP A 151 -5.04 -1.50 23.06
N LEU A 152 -5.43 -0.63 22.13
CA LEU A 152 -6.10 -1.03 20.89
C LEU A 152 -5.11 -1.76 19.97
N GLU A 153 -3.95 -1.15 19.73
CA GLU A 153 -2.86 -1.73 18.96
C GLU A 153 -2.50 -3.12 19.48
N ALA A 154 -2.27 -3.24 20.79
CA ALA A 154 -1.95 -4.51 21.44
C ALA A 154 -3.08 -5.55 21.35
N LYS A 155 -4.34 -5.12 21.25
CA LYS A 155 -5.50 -6.01 21.12
C LYS A 155 -5.81 -6.41 19.68
N LEU A 156 -5.49 -5.57 18.70
CA LEU A 156 -5.69 -5.86 17.27
C LEU A 156 -4.52 -6.64 16.69
N TYR A 157 -3.31 -6.31 17.11
CA TYR A 157 -2.06 -6.82 16.55
C TYR A 157 -1.26 -7.67 17.55
N GLY A 158 -1.73 -7.86 18.79
CA GLY A 158 -1.00 -8.63 19.79
C GLY A 158 0.29 -7.96 20.24
N SER A 159 1.34 -8.74 20.49
CA SER A 159 2.70 -8.26 20.82
C SER A 159 3.50 -7.83 19.59
N TYR A 160 2.89 -7.89 18.40
CA TYR A 160 3.44 -7.32 17.19
C TYR A 160 3.24 -5.79 17.22
N PRO A 161 4.20 -4.97 16.76
CA PRO A 161 3.92 -3.56 16.65
C PRO A 161 2.74 -3.38 15.67
N ALA A 162 1.79 -2.50 15.98
CA ALA A 162 0.72 -2.19 15.05
C ALA A 162 1.28 -1.48 13.81
N GLY A 163 0.82 -1.87 12.61
CA GLY A 163 1.14 -1.16 11.36
C GLY A 163 2.11 -1.80 10.38
N ALA A 164 2.51 -3.07 10.52
CA ALA A 164 3.15 -3.81 9.41
C ALA A 164 2.43 -5.15 9.14
N PRO A 165 1.22 -5.13 8.54
CA PRO A 165 0.56 -6.35 8.06
C PRO A 165 1.47 -7.12 7.10
N ARG A 166 1.22 -8.43 6.92
CA ARG A 166 1.98 -9.31 6.01
C ARG A 166 2.33 -8.65 4.66
N PRO A 167 1.40 -8.00 3.94
CA PRO A 167 1.69 -7.32 2.68
C PRO A 167 2.71 -6.18 2.81
N THR A 168 2.69 -5.41 3.91
CA THR A 168 3.66 -4.32 4.14
C THR A 168 5.08 -4.87 4.26
N LEU A 169 5.27 -5.92 5.06
CA LEU A 169 6.59 -6.57 5.19
C LEU A 169 7.00 -7.27 3.89
N ARG A 170 6.06 -7.92 3.18
CA ARG A 170 6.37 -8.53 1.88
C ARG A 170 6.86 -7.50 0.90
N LEU A 171 6.13 -6.39 0.76
CA LEU A 171 6.51 -5.31 -0.15
C LEU A 171 7.88 -4.74 0.21
N ALA A 172 8.14 -4.48 1.50
CA ALA A 172 9.44 -3.99 1.94
C ALA A 172 10.58 -4.96 1.61
N TYR A 173 10.35 -6.27 1.78
CA TYR A 173 11.29 -7.33 1.41
C TYR A 173 11.59 -7.35 -0.09
N GLU A 174 10.56 -7.31 -0.94
CA GLU A 174 10.73 -7.30 -2.39
C GLU A 174 11.44 -6.04 -2.89
N ILE A 175 11.16 -4.87 -2.30
CA ILE A 175 11.85 -3.61 -2.60
C ILE A 175 13.35 -3.76 -2.30
N VAL A 176 13.71 -4.21 -1.10
CA VAL A 176 15.12 -4.36 -0.70
C VAL A 176 15.86 -5.33 -1.61
N ASN A 177 15.25 -6.47 -1.94
CA ASN A 177 15.88 -7.46 -2.81
C ASN A 177 16.04 -6.98 -4.24
N ALA A 178 15.04 -6.32 -4.81
CA ALA A 178 15.15 -5.76 -6.14
C ALA A 178 16.24 -4.68 -6.22
N ILE A 179 16.34 -3.80 -5.22
CA ILE A 179 17.42 -2.81 -5.11
C ILE A 179 18.80 -3.49 -5.02
N ARG A 180 18.92 -4.54 -4.19
CA ARG A 180 20.18 -5.32 -4.06
C ARG A 180 20.57 -6.04 -5.35
N ALA A 181 19.59 -6.47 -6.13
CA ALA A 181 19.80 -7.05 -7.46
C ALA A 181 20.16 -6.00 -8.52
N GLY A 182 20.13 -4.71 -8.18
CA GLY A 182 20.43 -3.62 -9.11
C GLY A 182 19.27 -3.26 -10.04
N ALA A 183 18.05 -3.71 -9.75
CA ALA A 183 16.87 -3.39 -10.54
C ALA A 183 16.33 -1.99 -10.22
N GLU A 184 15.78 -1.31 -11.23
CA GLU A 184 14.87 -0.18 -11.03
C GLU A 184 13.51 -0.72 -10.56
N VAL A 185 12.98 -0.15 -9.47
CA VAL A 185 11.80 -0.65 -8.78
C VAL A 185 10.67 0.36 -8.92
N PHE A 186 9.58 -0.07 -9.55
CA PHE A 186 8.33 0.66 -9.63
C PHE A 186 7.35 0.08 -8.61
N VAL A 187 7.05 0.82 -7.55
CA VAL A 187 5.92 0.50 -6.69
C VAL A 187 4.69 1.14 -7.31
N VAL A 188 3.71 0.32 -7.68
CA VAL A 188 2.45 0.75 -8.28
C VAL A 188 1.33 0.39 -7.33
N ALA A 189 0.55 1.36 -6.86
CA ALA A 189 -0.39 1.08 -5.78
C ALA A 189 -1.70 1.87 -5.89
N HIS A 190 -2.79 1.22 -5.48
CA HIS A 190 -4.14 1.76 -5.51
C HIS A 190 -4.71 1.95 -4.11
N SER A 191 -5.28 3.11 -3.79
CA SER A 191 -6.06 3.32 -2.55
C SER A 191 -5.35 2.78 -1.30
N GLN A 192 -5.92 1.80 -0.57
CA GLN A 192 -5.27 1.13 0.57
C GLN A 192 -3.85 0.63 0.26
N GLY A 193 -3.59 0.14 -0.95
CA GLY A 193 -2.27 -0.29 -1.38
C GLY A 193 -1.22 0.83 -1.24
N LEU A 194 -1.60 2.10 -1.36
CA LEU A 194 -0.69 3.23 -1.12
C LEU A 194 -0.34 3.42 0.36
N ILE A 195 -1.24 3.09 1.27
CA ILE A 195 -0.97 3.10 2.72
C ILE A 195 0.05 2.01 3.04
N ILE A 196 -0.17 0.80 2.51
CA ILE A 196 0.75 -0.34 2.61
C ILE A 196 2.13 0.04 2.04
N ALA A 197 2.15 0.64 0.84
CA ALA A 197 3.37 1.12 0.20
C ALA A 197 4.10 2.18 1.02
N ALA A 198 3.41 3.20 1.52
CA ALA A 198 4.02 4.24 2.33
C ALA A 198 4.63 3.68 3.62
N LEU A 199 3.93 2.76 4.31
CA LEU A 199 4.45 2.09 5.49
C LEU A 199 5.70 1.25 5.17
N ALA A 200 5.64 0.47 4.08
CA ALA A 200 6.78 -0.33 3.62
C ALA A 200 8.00 0.56 3.33
N LEU A 201 7.80 1.72 2.71
CA LEU A 201 8.86 2.66 2.38
C LEU A 201 9.52 3.29 3.62
N HIS A 202 8.76 3.57 4.69
CA HIS A 202 9.34 3.98 5.96
C HIS A 202 10.19 2.87 6.58
N ILE A 203 9.74 1.61 6.51
CA ILE A 203 10.52 0.44 6.99
C ILE A 203 11.80 0.30 6.16
N VAL A 204 11.72 0.42 4.83
CA VAL A 204 12.88 0.37 3.92
C VAL A 204 13.86 1.51 4.21
N GLN A 205 13.37 2.74 4.44
CA GLN A 205 14.21 3.87 4.85
C GLN A 205 14.96 3.53 6.14
N GLN A 206 14.26 3.03 7.15
CA GLN A 206 14.86 2.67 8.43
C GLN A 206 15.88 1.53 8.28
N PHE A 207 15.60 0.56 7.41
CA PHE A 207 16.49 -0.56 7.11
C PHE A 207 17.81 -0.11 6.46
N PHE A 208 17.76 0.80 5.47
CA PHE A 208 18.98 1.36 4.85
C PHE A 208 19.66 2.42 5.73
N GLY A 209 19.00 2.91 6.77
CA GLY A 209 19.50 3.90 7.71
C GLY A 209 20.00 5.16 7.00
N ASN A 210 21.27 5.50 7.21
CA ASN A 210 21.88 6.72 6.68
C ASN A 210 22.34 6.63 5.21
N TYR A 211 21.99 5.58 4.46
CA TYR A 211 22.39 5.45 3.06
C TYR A 211 21.38 6.13 2.11
N PRO A 212 21.54 7.42 1.74
CA PRO A 212 20.46 8.19 1.09
C PRO A 212 20.15 7.74 -0.34
N LYS A 213 21.04 6.96 -0.97
CA LYS A 213 20.88 6.55 -2.37
C LYS A 213 19.93 5.37 -2.55
N TRP A 214 19.41 4.78 -1.47
CA TRP A 214 18.46 3.66 -1.55
C TRP A 214 17.21 3.99 -2.37
N SER A 215 16.77 5.25 -2.37
CA SER A 215 15.57 5.68 -3.11
C SER A 215 15.86 6.05 -4.56
N GLN A 216 17.13 6.11 -4.99
CA GLN A 216 17.48 6.44 -6.38
C GLN A 216 16.93 5.47 -7.43
N PRO A 217 16.93 4.14 -7.23
CA PRO A 217 16.31 3.21 -8.17
C PRO A 217 14.79 3.05 -7.98
N LEU A 218 14.18 3.74 -7.01
CA LEU A 218 12.77 3.57 -6.68
C LEU A 218 11.91 4.62 -7.39
N ARG A 219 10.75 4.20 -7.88
CA ARG A 219 9.65 5.04 -8.40
C ARG A 219 8.35 4.62 -7.73
N LEU A 220 7.51 5.56 -7.34
CA LEU A 220 6.17 5.30 -6.83
C LEU A 220 5.13 5.92 -7.77
N ILE A 221 4.24 5.10 -8.30
CA ILE A 221 3.09 5.52 -9.09
C ILE A 221 1.85 5.12 -8.30
N GLY A 222 1.20 6.11 -7.69
CA GLY A 222 -0.06 5.90 -6.99
C GLY A 222 -1.25 6.28 -7.84
N TYR A 223 -2.33 5.53 -7.77
CA TYR A 223 -3.61 5.94 -8.33
C TYR A 223 -4.76 5.72 -7.35
N GLY A 224 -5.88 6.43 -7.53
CA GLY A 224 -6.97 6.50 -6.54
C GLY A 224 -6.46 6.75 -5.11
N PRO A 225 -5.68 7.83 -4.88
CA PRO A 225 -4.84 8.00 -3.69
C PRO A 225 -5.54 7.67 -2.36
N ALA A 226 -4.80 7.12 -1.39
CA ALA A 226 -5.23 7.08 0.02
C ALA A 226 -4.09 7.54 0.96
N ILE A 227 -3.19 8.38 0.46
CA ILE A 227 -2.08 8.99 1.18
C ILE A 227 -1.90 10.44 0.72
N MET A 228 -1.14 11.22 1.49
CA MET A 228 -0.56 12.48 1.07
C MET A 228 0.95 12.31 0.84
N PHE A 229 1.60 13.27 0.18
CA PHE A 229 3.06 13.23 0.03
C PHE A 229 3.79 13.29 1.37
N GLU A 230 3.20 13.95 2.37
CA GLU A 230 3.71 14.04 3.73
C GLU A 230 3.77 12.67 4.41
N ASP A 231 2.90 11.74 4.03
CA ASP A 231 2.89 10.36 4.53
C ASP A 231 4.11 9.56 4.03
N LEU A 232 4.84 10.04 3.03
CA LEU A 232 6.01 9.36 2.46
C LEU A 232 7.33 9.83 3.07
N PRO A 233 8.34 8.94 3.13
CA PRO A 233 9.74 9.30 3.30
C PRO A 233 10.16 10.53 2.48
N PRO A 234 10.83 11.54 3.05
CA PRO A 234 11.27 12.73 2.32
C PRO A 234 12.07 12.41 1.05
N THR A 235 12.89 11.36 1.07
CA THR A 235 13.72 10.92 -0.05
C THR A 235 12.96 10.24 -1.19
N VAL A 236 11.70 9.85 -0.96
CA VAL A 236 10.84 9.18 -1.96
C VAL A 236 9.83 10.14 -2.57
N ARG A 237 9.52 11.27 -1.92
CA ARG A 237 8.56 12.26 -2.42
C ARG A 237 8.90 12.73 -3.84
N SER A 238 10.18 12.97 -4.14
CA SER A 238 10.68 13.37 -5.47
C SER A 238 10.66 12.24 -6.51
N GLN A 239 10.38 11.01 -6.09
CA GLN A 239 10.26 9.83 -6.93
C GLN A 239 8.81 9.34 -7.05
N THR A 240 7.85 10.19 -6.66
CA THR A 240 6.44 9.81 -6.57
C THR A 240 5.60 10.63 -7.54
N ILE A 241 4.66 9.98 -8.22
CA ILE A 241 3.58 10.59 -8.99
C ILE A 241 2.26 9.98 -8.53
N LEU A 242 1.25 10.81 -8.26
CA LEU A 242 -0.08 10.37 -7.86
C LEU A 242 -1.09 10.73 -8.96
N ILE A 243 -2.02 9.83 -9.28
CA ILE A 243 -3.04 10.00 -10.31
C ILE A 243 -4.42 9.85 -9.67
N GLN A 244 -5.30 10.82 -9.87
CA GLN A 244 -6.56 10.94 -9.15
C GLN A 244 -7.64 11.31 -10.16
N HIS A 245 -8.75 10.59 -10.18
CA HIS A 245 -9.95 11.07 -10.87
C HIS A 245 -10.59 12.22 -10.07
N ARG A 246 -11.02 13.29 -10.74
CA ARG A 246 -11.61 14.47 -10.09
C ARG A 246 -12.80 14.12 -9.20
N GLN A 247 -13.60 13.15 -9.63
CA GLN A 247 -14.81 12.69 -8.94
C GLN A 247 -14.55 11.51 -8.00
N ASP A 248 -13.30 11.09 -7.80
CA ASP A 248 -12.95 10.04 -6.83
C ASP A 248 -13.12 10.58 -5.40
N VAL A 249 -14.28 10.29 -4.81
CA VAL A 249 -14.68 10.81 -3.49
C VAL A 249 -13.88 10.16 -2.39
N VAL A 250 -13.51 8.89 -2.55
CA VAL A 250 -12.71 8.15 -1.57
C VAL A 250 -11.32 8.74 -1.51
N ALA A 251 -10.69 9.00 -2.65
CA ALA A 251 -9.36 9.55 -2.69
C ALA A 251 -9.29 10.99 -2.19
N GLU A 252 -10.36 11.78 -2.36
CA GLU A 252 -10.44 13.13 -1.79
C GLU A 252 -10.68 13.10 -0.27
N SER A 253 -11.57 12.23 0.21
CA SER A 253 -11.98 12.22 1.63
C SER A 253 -11.00 11.48 2.53
N PHE A 254 -10.51 10.32 2.10
CA PHE A 254 -9.67 9.44 2.92
C PHE A 254 -8.22 9.89 2.95
N SER A 255 -7.69 10.40 1.84
CA SER A 255 -6.31 10.91 1.78
C SER A 255 -6.09 12.08 2.75
N ASN A 256 -7.08 12.97 2.90
CA ASN A 256 -7.00 14.21 3.67
C ASN A 256 -7.26 14.06 5.18
N LEU A 257 -7.35 12.84 5.71
CA LEU A 257 -7.45 12.61 7.15
C LEU A 257 -6.15 13.05 7.85
N ARG A 258 -6.20 14.21 8.54
CA ARG A 258 -5.02 14.93 9.09
C ARG A 258 -4.99 15.13 10.62
N ASN A 259 -6.00 14.72 11.37
CA ASN A 259 -6.30 15.40 12.64
C ASN A 259 -6.00 14.61 13.94
N ILE A 260 -5.10 15.16 14.77
CA ILE A 260 -4.52 14.66 16.04
C ILE A 260 -5.52 14.41 17.18
N ASN A 261 -6.78 14.80 17.04
CA ASN A 261 -7.85 14.29 17.90
C ASN A 261 -8.27 12.85 17.55
N LEU A 262 -7.31 12.08 17.02
CA LEU A 262 -7.44 10.77 16.38
C LEU A 262 -8.14 9.76 17.27
N TRP A 263 -8.05 9.80 18.59
CA TRP A 263 -8.73 8.76 19.39
C TRP A 263 -10.24 8.94 19.44
N SER A 264 -10.75 10.09 19.86
CA SER A 264 -12.19 10.32 19.90
C SER A 264 -12.78 10.40 18.49
N ASN A 265 -12.04 10.92 17.52
CA ASN A 265 -12.47 10.95 16.13
C ASN A 265 -12.33 9.60 15.43
N LEU A 266 -11.30 8.78 15.65
CA LEU A 266 -11.27 7.40 15.13
C LEU A 266 -12.28 6.54 15.86
N GLN A 267 -12.47 6.64 17.17
CA GLN A 267 -13.53 5.88 17.85
C GLN A 267 -14.89 6.20 17.24
N ASN A 268 -15.19 7.48 17.03
CA ASN A 268 -16.44 7.90 16.39
C ASN A 268 -16.47 7.58 14.88
N GLN A 269 -15.37 7.74 14.16
CA GLN A 269 -15.27 7.48 12.71
C GLN A 269 -15.23 5.99 12.43
N THR A 270 -14.40 5.19 13.08
CA THR A 270 -14.41 3.72 13.06
C THR A 270 -15.76 3.17 13.51
N ARG A 271 -16.41 3.70 14.56
CA ARG A 271 -17.79 3.31 14.90
C ARG A 271 -18.75 3.64 13.75
N ASN A 272 -18.76 4.88 13.27
CA ASN A 272 -19.62 5.31 12.17
C ASN A 272 -19.32 4.55 10.86
N LEU A 273 -18.06 4.21 10.58
CA LEU A 273 -17.60 3.47 9.40
C LEU A 273 -17.95 2.00 9.50
N ILE A 274 -17.82 1.37 10.67
CA ILE A 274 -18.24 -0.02 10.88
C ILE A 274 -19.77 -0.12 10.80
N GLU A 275 -20.49 0.81 11.42
CA GLU A 275 -21.96 0.88 11.37
C GLU A 275 -22.49 1.23 9.98
N ARG A 276 -21.74 2.04 9.20
CA ARG A 276 -22.07 2.40 7.81
C ARG A 276 -21.26 1.65 6.77
N ALA A 277 -20.55 0.58 7.13
CA ALA A 277 -19.65 -0.12 6.23
C ALA A 277 -20.40 -0.62 4.99
N ASP A 278 -21.65 -1.06 5.18
CA ASP A 278 -22.52 -1.52 4.10
C ASP A 278 -22.98 -0.36 3.19
N GLY A 279 -23.12 0.86 3.73
CA GLY A 279 -23.38 2.07 2.94
C GLY A 279 -22.14 2.62 2.24
N LEU A 280 -20.95 2.51 2.85
CA LEU A 280 -19.69 2.81 2.19
C LEU A 280 -19.37 1.78 1.11
N LEU A 281 -19.74 0.52 1.30
CA LEU A 281 -19.70 -0.51 0.26
C LEU A 281 -20.59 -0.15 -0.91
N GLN A 282 -21.79 0.36 -0.66
CA GLN A 282 -22.62 0.92 -1.72
C GLN A 282 -21.95 2.12 -2.37
N ILE A 283 -21.33 3.04 -1.63
CA ILE A 283 -20.63 4.20 -2.21
C ILE A 283 -19.40 3.78 -3.02
N ILE A 284 -18.52 2.92 -2.51
CA ILE A 284 -17.34 2.39 -3.23
C ILE A 284 -17.78 1.56 -4.44
N GLY A 285 -18.85 0.76 -4.30
CA GLY A 285 -19.40 -0.03 -5.39
C GLY A 285 -20.21 0.77 -6.42
N THR A 286 -20.67 1.97 -6.08
CA THR A 286 -21.37 2.89 -7.00
C THR A 286 -20.46 3.99 -7.54
N ASP A 287 -19.35 4.30 -6.87
CA ASP A 287 -18.30 5.20 -7.35
C ASP A 287 -17.36 4.44 -8.28
N SER A 288 -17.78 4.34 -9.54
CA SER A 288 -16.97 3.76 -10.62
C SER A 288 -15.57 4.39 -10.74
N HIS A 289 -15.40 5.63 -10.24
CA HIS A 289 -14.18 6.41 -10.41
C HIS A 289 -13.05 6.04 -9.44
N HIS A 290 -13.36 5.35 -8.35
CA HIS A 290 -12.37 4.87 -7.38
C HIS A 290 -11.88 3.45 -7.70
N SER A 291 -12.29 2.84 -8.81
CA SER A 291 -11.90 1.46 -9.12
C SER A 291 -10.50 1.41 -9.75
N ALA A 292 -9.67 0.45 -9.33
CA ALA A 292 -8.41 0.18 -10.02
C ALA A 292 -8.62 -0.13 -11.50
N SER A 293 -9.72 -0.82 -11.83
CA SER A 293 -10.17 -1.07 -13.19
C SER A 293 -10.28 0.19 -14.03
N LEU A 294 -10.82 1.29 -13.49
CA LEU A 294 -10.87 2.56 -14.23
C LEU A 294 -9.47 3.05 -14.55
N TYR A 295 -8.62 3.19 -13.52
CA TYR A 295 -7.28 3.75 -13.70
C TYR A 295 -6.39 2.91 -14.63
N LEU A 296 -6.61 1.60 -14.67
CA LEU A 296 -5.91 0.66 -15.54
C LEU A 296 -6.54 0.51 -16.94
N GLY A 297 -7.61 1.25 -17.27
CA GLY A 297 -8.23 1.24 -18.60
C GLY A 297 -9.06 -0.02 -18.89
N LEU A 298 -9.55 -0.70 -17.85
CA LEU A 298 -10.30 -1.96 -17.98
C LEU A 298 -11.81 -1.76 -18.09
N THR A 299 -12.29 -0.52 -17.99
CA THR A 299 -13.73 -0.19 -18.02
C THR A 299 -14.23 0.26 -19.40
N GLY A 300 -13.33 0.58 -20.33
CA GLY A 300 -13.65 1.21 -21.62
C GLY A 300 -14.07 2.68 -21.52
N ASP A 301 -13.87 3.30 -20.35
CA ASP A 301 -14.08 4.74 -20.16
C ASP A 301 -12.90 5.54 -20.74
N PRO A 302 -13.13 6.58 -21.57
CA PRO A 302 -12.06 7.41 -22.12
C PRO A 302 -11.13 8.06 -21.08
N VAL A 303 -11.63 8.36 -19.87
CA VAL A 303 -10.79 8.86 -18.78
C VAL A 303 -9.88 7.75 -18.26
N GLY A 304 -10.40 6.52 -18.17
CA GLY A 304 -9.63 5.33 -17.81
C GLY A 304 -8.55 5.00 -18.83
N ASP A 305 -8.86 5.07 -20.13
CA ASP A 305 -7.88 4.85 -21.21
C ASP A 305 -6.73 5.86 -21.15
N ARG A 306 -7.04 7.13 -20.88
CA ARG A 306 -6.03 8.19 -20.69
C ARG A 306 -5.18 7.94 -19.44
N SER A 307 -5.80 7.47 -18.36
CA SER A 307 -5.08 7.07 -17.14
C SER A 307 -4.11 5.92 -17.43
N ALA A 308 -4.59 4.87 -18.10
CA ALA A 308 -3.79 3.72 -18.49
C ALA A 308 -2.60 4.12 -19.39
N ALA A 309 -2.84 4.97 -20.39
CA ALA A 309 -1.80 5.50 -21.26
C ALA A 309 -0.75 6.32 -20.49
N LEU A 310 -1.18 7.13 -19.51
CA LEU A 310 -0.26 7.85 -18.64
C LEU A 310 0.57 6.89 -17.77
N ILE A 311 -0.07 5.91 -17.12
CA ILE A 311 0.63 4.89 -16.31
C ILE A 311 1.65 4.15 -17.17
N GLN A 312 1.27 3.70 -18.37
CA GLN A 312 2.18 3.07 -19.32
C GLN A 312 3.38 3.96 -19.66
N GLN A 313 3.17 5.23 -19.97
CA GLN A 313 4.27 6.17 -20.24
C GLN A 313 5.20 6.33 -19.04
N LEU A 314 4.66 6.36 -17.81
CA LEU A 314 5.45 6.44 -16.58
C LEU A 314 6.24 5.16 -16.31
N LEU A 315 5.69 3.99 -16.59
CA LEU A 315 6.37 2.70 -16.41
C LEU A 315 7.52 2.49 -17.41
N LEU A 316 7.30 2.90 -18.66
CA LEU A 316 8.28 2.71 -19.73
C LEU A 316 9.32 3.83 -19.81
N GLY A 317 8.96 5.03 -19.35
CA GLY A 317 9.79 6.22 -19.48
C GLY A 317 11.08 6.17 -18.66
N ASP A 318 12.11 6.85 -19.17
CA ASP A 318 13.34 7.15 -18.42
C ASP A 318 13.07 8.33 -17.49
N TRP A 319 12.87 8.05 -16.21
CA TRP A 319 12.56 9.09 -15.23
C TRP A 319 13.69 10.12 -15.13
N ASP A 320 14.95 9.72 -15.31
CA ASP A 320 16.11 10.56 -15.05
C ASP A 320 16.46 11.50 -16.21
N HIS A 321 15.99 11.23 -17.43
CA HIS A 321 16.26 12.08 -18.60
C HIS A 321 14.99 12.62 -19.29
N ASN A 322 13.81 12.05 -19.04
CA ASN A 322 12.57 12.54 -19.64
C ASN A 322 12.06 13.80 -18.92
N ARG A 323 12.13 14.95 -19.60
CA ARG A 323 11.71 16.26 -19.06
C ARG A 323 10.25 16.30 -18.59
N LEU A 324 9.35 15.62 -19.31
CA LEU A 324 7.94 15.57 -18.93
C LEU A 324 7.80 14.85 -17.59
N ILE A 325 8.38 13.64 -17.47
CA ILE A 325 8.31 12.85 -16.24
C ILE A 325 8.97 13.60 -15.08
N GLN A 326 10.14 14.21 -15.30
CA GLN A 326 10.81 15.04 -14.30
C GLN A 326 9.92 16.18 -13.79
N SER A 327 9.13 16.81 -14.66
CA SER A 327 8.21 17.88 -14.26
C SER A 327 6.98 17.39 -13.49
N LEU A 328 6.61 16.11 -13.66
CA LEU A 328 5.48 15.48 -12.97
C LEU A 328 5.88 14.87 -11.61
N ARG A 329 7.17 14.73 -11.31
CA ARG A 329 7.64 14.24 -10.00
C ARG A 329 7.11 15.10 -8.86
N SER A 330 6.70 14.47 -7.76
CA SER A 330 6.04 15.10 -6.61
C SER A 330 4.72 15.80 -6.94
N THR A 331 4.02 15.38 -8.01
CA THR A 331 2.72 15.95 -8.39
C THR A 331 1.58 14.96 -8.21
N ARG A 332 0.41 15.50 -7.85
CA ARG A 332 -0.88 14.80 -7.93
C ARG A 332 -1.59 15.28 -9.20
N ILE A 333 -1.66 14.41 -10.19
CA ILE A 333 -2.33 14.64 -11.47
C ILE A 333 -3.81 14.37 -11.27
N ILE A 334 -4.65 15.36 -11.59
CA ILE A 334 -6.10 15.26 -11.52
C ILE A 334 -6.62 14.96 -12.94
N LEU A 335 -7.26 13.81 -13.11
CA LEU A 335 -7.94 13.42 -14.34
C LEU A 335 -9.32 14.06 -14.37
N GLU A 336 -9.62 14.76 -15.46
CA GLU A 336 -10.91 15.40 -15.69
C GLU A 336 -11.61 14.78 -16.89
N THR A 337 -12.92 14.65 -16.78
CA THR A 337 -13.79 14.36 -17.93
C THR A 337 -13.76 15.60 -18.82
N VAL A 338 -13.32 15.44 -20.06
CA VAL A 338 -13.48 16.50 -21.06
C VAL A 338 -14.86 16.29 -21.64
N ASP A 339 -15.81 17.14 -21.29
CA ASP A 339 -17.08 17.17 -22.01
C ASP A 339 -16.76 17.46 -23.49
N PRO A 340 -17.24 16.65 -24.44
CA PRO A 340 -17.11 16.99 -25.84
C PRO A 340 -17.98 18.22 -26.11
N ASP A 341 -17.33 19.36 -26.31
CA ASP A 341 -17.94 20.59 -26.85
C ASP A 341 -18.57 20.35 -28.24
#